data_AF-A0A1T0ATM2-F1
#
_entry.id   AF-A0A1T0ATM2-F1
#
_cell.length_a   1.000
_cell.length_b   1.000
_cell.length_c   1.000
_cell.angle_alpha   90.00
_cell.angle_beta   90.00
_cell.angle_gamma   90.00
#
_symmetry.space_group_name_H-M   'P 1'
#
loop_
_entity.id
_entity.type
_entity.pdbx_description
1 polymer ?
#
loop_
_entity_poly.entity_id
_entity_poly.type
_entity_poly.pdbx_seq_one_letter_code
_entity_poly.pdbx_strand_id
1 'polypeptide(L)'
;MHQSTDPYYLEIKAKTSGQILGSFALMRIDRHNRTLEMGWVVYSTALQRTRMATEAQYLVMKYVFETLGYRRYEWKCDALNAPSRHAAERLGFRYEGTFRQMQVYKNRTRDTAWFSLLDHEWHANKIRLERWLDKANFDQNGRQIEPLQGVGF
;
A
#
# COMPACT_ATOMS: atom_id res chain seq x y z
N MET A 1 21.76 -4.15 2.46
CA MET A 1 20.50 -4.75 1.95
C MET A 1 20.79 -6.14 1.42
N HIS A 2 20.10 -7.16 1.93
CA HIS A 2 20.13 -8.52 1.37
C HIS A 2 19.50 -8.52 -0.04
N GLN A 3 20.20 -9.12 -1.01
CA GLN A 3 19.79 -9.31 -2.40
C GLN A 3 18.67 -10.37 -2.55
N SER A 4 17.51 -10.14 -1.95
CA SER A 4 16.34 -11.01 -2.21
C SER A 4 15.63 -10.54 -3.48
N THR A 5 15.44 -11.45 -4.44
CA THR A 5 14.68 -11.19 -5.66
C THR A 5 13.17 -11.22 -5.44
N ASP A 6 12.71 -11.98 -4.44
CA ASP A 6 11.31 -12.08 -3.97
C ASP A 6 11.28 -12.71 -2.57
N PRO A 7 10.79 -12.02 -1.51
CA PRO A 7 10.32 -10.63 -1.52
C PRO A 7 11.46 -9.63 -1.77
N TYR A 8 11.21 -8.60 -2.57
CA TYR A 8 12.09 -7.45 -2.78
C TYR A 8 11.76 -6.35 -1.76
N TYR A 9 12.61 -6.20 -0.75
CA TYR A 9 12.39 -5.28 0.38
C TYR A 9 12.80 -3.85 0.06
N LEU A 10 12.00 -2.91 0.56
CA LEU A 10 12.19 -1.47 0.46
C LEU A 10 12.10 -0.85 1.86
N GLU A 11 13.00 0.09 2.14
CA GLU A 11 13.05 0.84 3.39
C GLU A 11 12.31 2.18 3.22
N ILE A 12 11.55 2.58 4.23
CA ILE A 12 10.89 3.88 4.29
C ILE A 12 11.77 4.81 5.12
N LYS A 13 12.45 5.73 4.44
CA LYS A 13 13.39 6.69 5.07
C LYS A 13 12.77 8.09 5.13
N ALA A 14 12.74 8.68 6.32
CA ALA A 14 12.35 10.08 6.48
C ALA A 14 13.33 10.99 5.74
N LYS A 15 12.83 11.83 4.82
CA LYS A 15 13.69 12.70 4.01
C LYS A 15 14.43 13.75 4.85
N THR A 16 13.82 14.23 5.93
CA THR A 16 14.35 15.29 6.78
C THR A 16 15.44 14.80 7.73
N SER A 17 15.22 13.68 8.43
CA SER A 17 16.14 13.16 9.44
C SER A 17 17.03 12.02 8.94
N GLY A 18 16.68 11.40 7.80
CA GLY A 18 17.33 10.19 7.32
C GLY A 18 17.00 8.93 8.13
N GLN A 19 16.11 9.01 9.12
CA GLN A 19 15.73 7.87 9.95
C GLN A 19 14.90 6.86 9.15
N ILE A 20 15.17 5.56 9.34
CA ILE A 20 14.32 4.49 8.82
C ILE A 20 13.09 4.38 9.71
N LEU A 21 11.91 4.55 9.13
CA LEU A 21 10.62 4.57 9.82
C LEU A 21 9.76 3.33 9.56
N GLY A 22 10.18 2.45 8.66
CA GLY A 22 9.46 1.24 8.33
C GLY A 22 10.00 0.56 7.08
N SER A 23 9.27 -0.46 6.62
CA SER A 23 9.57 -1.19 5.41
C SER A 23 8.30 -1.79 4.81
N PHE A 24 8.41 -2.18 3.55
CA PHE A 24 7.49 -3.07 2.87
C PHE A 24 8.24 -3.90 1.83
N ALA A 25 7.59 -4.87 1.20
CA ALA A 25 8.18 -5.67 0.13
C ALA A 25 7.24 -5.83 -1.06
N LEU A 26 7.84 -5.85 -2.25
CA LEU A 26 7.20 -6.36 -3.47
C LEU A 26 7.46 -7.86 -3.54
N MET A 27 6.42 -8.67 -3.64
CA MET A 27 6.54 -10.13 -3.56
C MET A 27 5.55 -10.84 -4.48
N ARG A 28 5.70 -12.17 -4.62
CA ARG A 28 4.91 -12.99 -5.55
C ARG A 28 4.92 -12.39 -6.96
N ILE A 29 6.12 -12.04 -7.41
CA ILE A 29 6.33 -11.31 -8.66
C ILE A 29 6.16 -12.26 -9.83
N ASP A 30 5.13 -12.02 -10.65
CA ASP A 30 4.91 -12.67 -11.93
C ASP A 30 5.20 -11.68 -13.07
N ARG A 31 6.40 -11.81 -13.65
CA ARG A 31 6.84 -10.94 -14.75
C ARG A 31 6.10 -11.21 -16.05
N HIS A 32 5.66 -12.44 -16.28
CA HIS A 32 4.96 -12.82 -17.51
C HIS A 32 3.56 -12.20 -17.53
N ASN A 33 2.81 -12.38 -16.44
CA ASN A 33 1.47 -11.82 -16.30
C ASN A 33 1.46 -10.35 -15.84
N ARG A 34 2.63 -9.82 -15.46
CA ARG A 34 2.82 -8.45 -14.95
C ARG A 34 1.97 -8.20 -13.71
N THR A 35 2.04 -9.10 -12.75
CA THR A 35 1.33 -9.02 -11.46
C THR A 35 2.31 -9.14 -10.30
N LEU A 36 2.04 -8.46 -9.19
CA LEU A 36 2.81 -8.60 -7.95
C LEU A 36 1.96 -8.21 -6.74
N GLU A 37 2.45 -8.55 -5.55
CA GLU A 37 1.85 -8.22 -4.27
C GLU A 37 2.70 -7.21 -3.48
N MET A 38 2.03 -6.25 -2.85
CA MET A 38 2.57 -5.41 -1.79
C MET A 38 2.29 -6.06 -0.43
N GLY A 39 3.36 -6.45 0.24
CA GLY A 39 3.30 -7.21 1.49
C GLY A 39 4.38 -6.81 2.48
N TRP A 40 4.47 -7.55 3.58
CA TRP A 40 5.46 -7.35 4.64
C TRP A 40 5.53 -5.89 5.15
N VAL A 41 4.38 -5.21 5.21
CA VAL A 41 4.28 -3.82 5.66
C VAL A 41 4.56 -3.72 7.15
N VAL A 42 5.62 -3.01 7.52
CA VAL A 42 6.00 -2.74 8.91
C VAL A 42 6.21 -1.25 9.10
N TYR A 43 5.34 -0.59 9.86
CA TYR A 43 5.44 0.85 10.16
C TYR A 43 5.75 1.08 11.63
N SER A 44 6.76 1.91 11.91
CA SER A 44 6.98 2.46 13.25
C SER A 44 5.78 3.30 13.69
N THR A 45 5.64 3.49 15.00
CA THR A 45 4.60 4.35 15.58
C THR A 45 4.65 5.79 15.05
N ALA A 46 5.86 6.30 14.77
CA ALA A 46 6.08 7.62 14.17
C ALA A 46 5.59 7.72 12.71
N LEU A 47 5.46 6.60 12.01
CA LEU A 47 4.99 6.57 10.62
C LEU A 47 3.49 6.30 10.51
N GLN A 48 2.92 5.50 11.41
CA GLN A 48 1.52 5.08 11.34
C GLN A 48 0.57 6.28 11.28
N ARG A 49 -0.41 6.21 10.35
CA ARG A 49 -1.47 7.23 10.18
C ARG A 49 -0.95 8.63 9.85
N THR A 50 0.25 8.75 9.27
CA THR A 50 0.81 10.01 8.79
C THR A 50 0.67 10.19 7.28
N ARG A 51 0.86 11.43 6.81
CA ARG A 51 1.02 11.75 5.38
C ARG A 51 2.15 10.94 4.74
N MET A 52 3.29 10.82 5.42
CA MET A 52 4.46 10.07 4.94
C MET A 52 4.16 8.60 4.66
N ALA A 53 3.31 7.96 5.48
CA ALA A 53 2.92 6.56 5.23
C ALA A 53 2.11 6.38 3.95
N THR A 54 1.24 7.35 3.62
CA THR A 54 0.48 7.32 2.36
C THR A 54 1.38 7.67 1.18
N GLU A 55 2.29 8.63 1.34
CA GLU A 55 3.28 9.00 0.32
C GLU A 55 4.19 7.80 -0.03
N ALA A 56 4.66 7.06 0.97
CA ALA A 56 5.48 5.87 0.75
C ALA A 56 4.74 4.80 -0.10
N GLN A 57 3.45 4.58 0.16
CA GLN A 57 2.62 3.68 -0.65
C GLN A 57 2.41 4.20 -2.07
N TYR A 58 2.11 5.50 -2.21
CA TYR A 58 1.94 6.16 -3.51
C TYR A 58 3.20 6.04 -4.38
N LEU A 59 4.39 6.27 -3.82
CA LEU A 59 5.65 6.20 -4.56
C LEU A 59 5.90 4.81 -5.13
N VAL A 60 5.57 3.75 -4.38
CA VAL A 60 5.72 2.38 -4.87
C VAL A 60 4.65 2.04 -5.89
N MET A 61 3.39 2.42 -5.68
CA MET A 61 2.34 2.24 -6.69
C MET A 61 2.74 2.89 -8.01
N LYS A 62 3.22 4.14 -7.96
CA LYS A 62 3.72 4.87 -9.13
C LYS A 62 4.86 4.13 -9.81
N TYR A 63 5.83 3.63 -9.05
CA TYR A 63 6.92 2.83 -9.61
C TYR A 63 6.42 1.55 -10.29
N VAL A 64 5.50 0.82 -9.66
CA VAL A 64 4.94 -0.43 -10.19
C VAL A 64 4.15 -0.19 -11.49
N PHE A 65 3.32 0.83 -11.55
CA PHE A 65 2.49 1.11 -12.72
C PHE A 65 3.23 1.88 -13.82
N GLU A 66 3.97 2.94 -13.48
CA GLU A 66 4.54 3.86 -14.46
C GLU A 66 5.96 3.49 -14.89
N THR A 67 6.76 2.87 -14.01
CA THR A 67 8.13 2.47 -14.35
C THR A 67 8.21 1.00 -14.75
N LEU A 68 7.61 0.10 -13.97
CA LEU A 68 7.64 -1.33 -14.27
C LEU A 68 6.56 -1.76 -15.27
N GLY A 69 5.51 -0.97 -15.47
CA GLY A 69 4.43 -1.26 -16.40
C GLY A 69 3.59 -2.48 -15.98
N TYR A 70 3.46 -2.75 -14.68
CA TYR A 70 2.67 -3.86 -14.18
C TYR A 70 1.17 -3.59 -14.31
N ARG A 71 0.39 -4.65 -14.52
CA ARG A 71 -1.05 -4.55 -14.80
C ARG A 71 -1.93 -4.73 -13.58
N ARG A 72 -1.39 -5.39 -12.55
CA ARG A 72 -2.12 -5.75 -11.35
C ARG A 72 -1.21 -5.65 -10.13
N TYR A 73 -1.69 -4.90 -9.14
CA TYR A 73 -1.04 -4.69 -7.86
C TYR A 73 -1.92 -5.23 -6.74
N GLU A 74 -1.43 -6.23 -6.01
CA GLU A 74 -2.23 -6.96 -5.03
C GLU A 74 -1.95 -6.51 -3.60
N TRP A 75 -2.99 -6.52 -2.77
CA TRP A 75 -2.89 -6.40 -1.32
C TRP A 75 -3.63 -7.56 -0.68
N LYS A 76 -3.01 -8.18 0.33
CA LYS A 76 -3.63 -9.25 1.12
C LYS A 76 -3.44 -9.04 2.58
N CYS A 77 -4.45 -9.43 3.33
CA CYS A 77 -4.36 -9.47 4.77
C CYS A 77 -5.22 -10.58 5.34
N ASP A 78 -5.03 -10.85 6.62
CA ASP A 78 -6.01 -11.61 7.37
C ASP A 78 -7.38 -10.94 7.28
N ALA A 79 -8.45 -11.71 7.04
CA ALA A 79 -9.81 -11.19 6.95
C ALA A 79 -10.27 -10.49 8.24
N LEU A 80 -9.69 -10.87 9.39
CA LEU A 80 -9.91 -10.26 10.70
C LEU A 80 -9.04 -9.00 10.96
N ASN A 81 -8.07 -8.69 10.09
CA ASN A 81 -7.24 -7.50 10.22
C ASN A 81 -7.93 -6.27 9.61
N ALA A 82 -8.95 -5.75 10.31
CA ALA A 82 -9.70 -4.57 9.87
C ALA A 82 -8.82 -3.35 9.54
N PRO A 83 -7.77 -3.00 10.32
CA PRO A 83 -6.88 -1.90 9.96
C PRO A 83 -6.21 -2.06 8.58
N SER A 84 -5.76 -3.27 8.24
CA SER A 84 -5.13 -3.54 6.94
C SER A 84 -6.14 -3.51 5.80
N ARG A 85 -7.36 -4.04 6.01
CA ARG A 85 -8.45 -3.98 5.03
C ARG A 85 -8.84 -2.54 4.71
N HIS A 86 -9.05 -1.72 5.74
CA HIS A 86 -9.37 -0.31 5.57
C HIS A 86 -8.23 0.48 4.91
N ALA A 87 -6.97 0.11 5.18
CA ALA A 87 -5.83 0.72 4.49
C ALA A 87 -5.86 0.40 2.98
N ALA A 88 -6.11 -0.86 2.60
CA ALA A 88 -6.23 -1.26 1.20
C ALA A 88 -7.35 -0.50 0.49
N GLU A 89 -8.55 -0.49 1.06
CA GLU A 89 -9.71 0.24 0.51
C GLU A 89 -9.42 1.75 0.39
N ARG A 90 -8.87 2.37 1.44
CA ARG A 90 -8.50 3.79 1.44
C ARG A 90 -7.48 4.14 0.36
N LEU A 91 -6.53 3.25 0.09
CA LEU A 91 -5.51 3.43 -0.94
C LEU A 91 -6.02 3.17 -2.37
N GLY A 92 -7.27 2.74 -2.51
CA GLY A 92 -7.95 2.53 -3.79
C GLY A 92 -7.96 1.10 -4.29
N PHE A 93 -7.48 0.14 -3.49
CA PHE A 93 -7.63 -1.27 -3.85
C PHE A 93 -9.10 -1.70 -3.72
N ARG A 94 -9.55 -2.56 -4.64
CA ARG A 94 -10.88 -3.14 -4.67
C ARG A 94 -10.85 -4.56 -4.11
N TYR A 95 -11.81 -4.89 -3.24
CA TYR A 95 -11.95 -6.22 -2.68
C TYR A 95 -12.42 -7.22 -3.75
N GLU A 96 -11.80 -8.39 -3.80
CA GLU A 96 -12.11 -9.43 -4.79
C GLU A 96 -12.64 -10.73 -4.19
N GLY A 97 -12.38 -10.97 -2.89
CA GLY A 97 -12.85 -12.17 -2.23
C GLY A 97 -12.03 -12.56 -1.01
N THR A 98 -12.51 -13.59 -0.32
CA THR A 98 -11.83 -14.18 0.83
C THR A 98 -11.60 -15.66 0.59
N PHE A 99 -10.35 -16.07 0.67
CA PHE A 99 -9.99 -17.48 0.64
C PHE A 99 -10.08 -18.03 2.05
N ARG A 100 -11.04 -18.92 2.27
CA ARG A 100 -11.32 -19.55 3.58
C ARG A 100 -10.25 -20.56 3.93
N GLN A 101 -9.81 -20.57 5.18
CA GLN A 101 -8.76 -21.45 5.72
C GLN A 101 -7.48 -21.47 4.89
N MET A 102 -7.11 -20.33 4.29
CA MET A 102 -5.95 -20.22 3.41
C MET A 102 -4.63 -20.56 4.13
N GLN A 103 -4.52 -20.23 5.41
CA GLN A 103 -3.32 -20.46 6.21
C GLN A 103 -3.65 -20.81 7.67
N VAL A 104 -2.71 -21.45 8.36
CA VAL A 104 -2.67 -21.52 9.83
C VAL A 104 -1.56 -20.60 10.32
N TYR A 105 -1.89 -19.66 11.20
CA TYR A 105 -0.95 -18.68 11.72
C TYR A 105 -1.29 -18.33 13.17
N LYS A 106 -0.27 -18.19 14.03
CA LYS A 106 -0.43 -17.93 15.49
C LYS A 106 -1.45 -18.88 16.14
N ASN A 107 -1.33 -20.17 15.83
CA ASN A 107 -2.19 -21.22 16.37
C ASN A 107 -3.70 -21.04 16.09
N ARG A 108 -4.06 -20.39 14.98
CA ARG A 108 -5.45 -20.29 14.50
C ARG A 108 -5.55 -20.37 12.98
N THR A 109 -6.76 -20.64 12.49
CA THR A 109 -7.09 -20.48 11.07
C THR A 109 -7.00 -19.01 10.65
N ARG A 110 -6.55 -18.78 9.42
CA ARG A 110 -6.50 -17.49 8.75
C ARG A 110 -7.21 -17.59 7.41
N ASP A 111 -8.34 -16.91 7.34
CA ASP A 111 -8.97 -16.51 6.09
C ASP A 111 -8.19 -15.32 5.51
N THR A 112 -7.95 -15.33 4.21
CA THR A 112 -7.20 -14.26 3.54
C THR A 112 -8.12 -13.43 2.67
N ALA A 113 -8.27 -12.15 2.99
CA ALA A 113 -8.96 -11.18 2.16
C ALA A 113 -8.02 -10.67 1.06
N TRP A 114 -8.51 -10.64 -0.18
CA TRP A 114 -7.77 -10.24 -1.36
C TRP A 114 -8.31 -8.93 -1.91
N PHE A 115 -7.39 -8.04 -2.26
CA PHE A 115 -7.68 -6.78 -2.92
C PHE A 115 -6.72 -6.54 -4.07
N SER A 116 -7.15 -5.78 -5.07
CA SER A 116 -6.31 -5.42 -6.22
C SER A 116 -6.50 -3.96 -6.63
N LEU A 117 -5.47 -3.42 -7.29
CA LEU A 117 -5.55 -2.19 -8.06
C LEU A 117 -5.02 -2.48 -9.46
N LEU A 118 -5.77 -2.08 -10.49
CA LEU A 118 -5.47 -2.38 -11.89
C LEU A 118 -4.85 -1.18 -12.62
N ASP A 119 -4.12 -1.46 -13.71
CA ASP A 119 -3.47 -0.47 -14.56
C ASP A 119 -4.40 0.68 -15.02
N HIS A 120 -5.58 0.35 -15.52
CA HIS A 120 -6.56 1.35 -15.98
C HIS A 120 -7.22 2.13 -14.83
N GLU A 121 -7.15 1.63 -13.60
CA GLU A 121 -7.63 2.33 -12.40
C GLU A 121 -6.57 3.29 -11.84
N TRP A 122 -5.29 3.05 -12.17
CA TRP A 122 -4.16 3.80 -11.62
C TRP A 122 -4.24 5.29 -11.92
N HIS A 123 -4.58 5.70 -13.15
CA HIS A 123 -4.59 7.13 -13.51
C HIS A 123 -5.51 7.96 -12.60
N ALA A 124 -6.74 7.48 -12.37
CA ALA A 124 -7.68 8.17 -11.50
C ALA A 124 -7.28 8.04 -10.01
N ASN A 125 -6.74 6.88 -9.60
CA ASN A 125 -6.22 6.69 -8.25
C ASN A 125 -5.04 7.62 -7.93
N LYS A 126 -4.15 7.83 -8.91
CA LYS A 126 -3.00 8.75 -8.84
C LYS A 126 -3.47 10.17 -8.59
N ILE A 127 -4.41 10.68 -9.39
CA ILE A 127 -4.93 12.05 -9.23
C ILE A 127 -5.52 12.22 -7.81
N ARG A 128 -6.28 11.23 -7.33
CA ARG A 128 -6.83 11.25 -5.97
C ARG A 128 -5.75 11.31 -4.90
N LEU A 129 -4.72 10.46 -5.02
CA LEU A 129 -3.58 10.42 -4.10
C LEU A 129 -2.77 11.71 -4.14
N GLU A 130 -2.51 12.26 -5.32
CA GLU A 130 -1.75 13.51 -5.52
C GLU A 130 -2.49 14.71 -4.94
N ARG A 131 -3.80 14.83 -5.18
CA ARG A 131 -4.65 15.85 -4.54
C ARG A 131 -4.59 15.75 -3.01
N TRP A 132 -4.75 14.55 -2.46
CA TRP A 132 -4.69 14.36 -1.01
C TRP A 132 -3.29 14.64 -0.44
N LEU A 133 -2.24 14.27 -1.17
CA LEU A 133 -0.84 14.49 -0.80
C LEU A 133 -0.38 15.93 -1.02
N ASP A 134 -1.17 16.79 -1.65
CA ASP A 134 -0.81 18.20 -1.83
C ASP A 134 -0.62 18.89 -0.47
N LYS A 135 0.35 19.81 -0.39
CA LYS A 135 0.57 20.56 0.85
C LYS A 135 -0.65 21.41 1.25
N ALA A 136 -1.41 21.90 0.29
CA ALA A 136 -2.63 22.67 0.51
C ALA A 136 -3.73 21.86 1.20
N ASN A 137 -3.70 20.52 1.15
CA ASN A 137 -4.67 19.68 1.84
C ASN A 137 -4.34 19.45 3.33
N PHE A 138 -3.35 20.14 3.90
CA PHE A 138 -2.99 20.02 5.31
C PHE A 138 -2.93 21.39 5.99
N ASP A 139 -3.53 21.48 7.18
CA ASP A 139 -3.48 22.70 8.00
C ASP A 139 -2.09 22.91 8.63
N GLN A 140 -1.93 24.02 9.33
CA GLN A 140 -0.69 24.38 10.05
C GLN A 140 -0.25 23.36 11.12
N ASN A 141 -1.17 22.50 11.59
CA ASN A 141 -0.90 21.44 12.55
C ASN A 141 -0.66 20.07 11.87
N GLY A 142 -0.62 20.04 10.52
CA GLY A 142 -0.45 18.83 9.73
C GLY A 142 -1.70 17.93 9.68
N ARG A 143 -2.88 18.44 10.05
CA ARG A 143 -4.16 17.71 9.92
C ARG A 143 -4.69 17.87 8.51
N GLN A 144 -5.16 16.77 7.93
CA GLN A 144 -5.79 16.80 6.61
C GLN A 144 -7.05 17.68 6.63
N ILE A 145 -7.25 18.49 5.59
CA ILE A 145 -8.47 19.29 5.38
C ILE A 145 -9.56 18.38 4.80
N GLU A 146 -9.24 17.69 3.70
CA GLU A 146 -10.09 16.67 3.10
C GLU A 146 -9.51 15.26 3.35
N PRO A 147 -10.35 14.28 3.76
CA PRO A 147 -9.90 12.91 3.92
C PRO A 147 -9.68 12.25 2.56
N LEU A 148 -8.73 11.32 2.46
CA LEU A 148 -8.43 10.62 1.20
C LEU A 148 -9.66 9.90 0.61
N GLN A 149 -10.59 9.43 1.46
CA GLN A 149 -11.86 8.85 1.03
C GLN A 149 -12.86 9.89 0.47
N GLY A 150 -12.72 11.15 0.85
CA GLY A 150 -13.58 12.26 0.42
C GLY A 150 -13.07 13.01 -0.80
N VAL A 151 -11.81 12.79 -1.21
CA VAL A 151 -11.27 13.32 -2.47
C VAL A 151 -11.94 12.58 -3.63
N GLY A 152 -13.03 13.14 -4.15
CA GLY A 152 -13.76 12.64 -5.30
C GLY A 152 -12.98 12.83 -6.62
N PHE A 153 -13.40 12.09 -7.65
CA PHE A 153 -12.92 12.21 -9.03
C PHE A 153 -13.11 13.63 -9.56
#